data_AF-A0A4R4WUZ1-F1
#
_entry.id   AF-A0A4R4WUZ1-F1
#
_cell.length_a   1.000
_cell.length_b   1.000
_cell.length_c   1.000
_cell.angle_alpha   90.00
_cell.angle_beta   90.00
_cell.angle_gamma   90.00
#
_symmetry.space_group_name_H-M   'P 1'
#
loop_
_entity.id
_entity.type
_entity.pdbx_description
1 polymer ?
#
loop_
_entity_poly.entity_id
_entity_poly.type
_entity_poly.pdbx_seq_one_letter_code
_entity_poly.pdbx_strand_id
1 'polypeptide(L)'
;MNRSNPGEPDRSITRGSDFLQLDPAHAPPGGLSDWLAGRLRAAIADGRLPVGSRLPATRALAADLRVSRGVVTEAYQRLVDDGHIAGRGRAGT
;
A
#
# COMPACT_ATOMS: atom_id res chain seq x y z
N MET A 1 7.09 11.56 -39.50
CA MET A 1 8.40 11.21 -38.92
C MET A 1 8.23 11.02 -37.43
N ASN A 2 8.60 9.83 -36.95
CA ASN A 2 8.41 9.27 -35.61
C ASN A 2 8.57 10.23 -34.43
N ARG A 3 7.58 10.25 -33.53
CA ARG A 3 7.86 10.19 -32.09
C ARG A 3 7.35 8.85 -31.59
N SER A 4 8.24 7.87 -31.64
CA SER A 4 8.11 6.61 -30.92
C SER A 4 8.02 6.94 -29.43
N ASN A 5 6.90 6.62 -28.79
CA ASN A 5 6.89 6.39 -27.35
C ASN A 5 6.81 4.87 -27.14
N PRO A 6 7.96 4.18 -26.95
CA PRO A 6 7.95 2.79 -26.56
C PRO A 6 7.83 2.70 -25.04
N GLY A 7 6.83 1.97 -24.56
CA GLY A 7 6.66 1.71 -23.13
C GLY A 7 5.22 1.41 -22.77
N GLU A 8 4.65 0.38 -23.38
CA GLU A 8 3.53 -0.31 -22.71
C GLU A 8 4.05 -0.82 -21.36
N PRO A 9 3.37 -0.52 -20.24
CA PRO A 9 3.67 -1.22 -18.99
C PRO A 9 3.20 -2.67 -19.13
N ASP A 10 4.16 -3.57 -19.29
CA ASP A 10 4.02 -5.01 -19.19
C ASP A 10 3.19 -5.41 -17.95
N ARG A 11 2.25 -6.33 -18.17
CA ARG A 11 1.32 -6.91 -17.19
C ARG A 11 2.01 -7.89 -16.24
N SER A 12 2.99 -7.42 -15.48
CA SER A 12 3.60 -8.19 -14.40
C SER A 12 3.05 -7.72 -13.05
N ILE A 13 2.02 -8.41 -12.56
CA ILE A 13 1.54 -8.44 -11.15
C ILE A 13 2.14 -7.35 -10.26
N THR A 14 1.48 -6.19 -10.24
CA THR A 14 1.60 -5.10 -9.27
C THR A 14 2.52 -5.43 -8.09
N ARG A 15 3.80 -5.02 -8.17
CA ARG A 15 4.64 -4.92 -6.97
C ARG A 15 3.87 -4.05 -5.99
N GLY A 16 3.57 -4.59 -4.82
CA GLY A 16 2.51 -4.14 -3.92
C GLY A 16 2.59 -2.68 -3.43
N SER A 17 3.62 -1.92 -3.80
CA SER A 17 3.76 -0.50 -3.42
C SER A 17 4.11 0.43 -4.57
N ASP A 18 4.52 -0.08 -5.73
CA ASP A 18 4.85 0.74 -6.91
C ASP A 18 3.62 1.56 -7.37
N PHE A 19 2.45 0.94 -7.34
CA PHE A 19 1.18 1.58 -7.71
C PHE A 19 0.71 2.67 -6.72
N LEU A 20 1.27 2.69 -5.49
CA LEU A 20 0.93 3.65 -4.45
C LEU A 20 1.97 4.77 -4.31
N GLN A 21 3.12 4.67 -5.00
CA GLN A 21 4.26 5.59 -4.88
C GLN A 21 4.56 5.96 -3.42
N LEU A 22 4.60 4.92 -2.58
CA LEU A 22 4.89 5.05 -1.15
C LEU A 22 6.40 5.11 -0.97
N ASP A 23 6.92 6.27 -0.61
CA ASP A 23 8.32 6.43 -0.23
C ASP A 23 8.43 6.77 1.27
N PRO A 24 8.99 5.86 2.09
CA PRO A 24 9.08 6.05 3.54
C PRO A 24 10.06 7.17 3.95
N ALA A 25 10.89 7.71 3.05
CA ALA A 25 11.77 8.83 3.37
C ALA A 25 10.98 10.14 3.57
N HIS A 26 9.74 10.21 3.08
CA HIS A 26 8.84 11.33 3.36
C HIS A 26 8.11 11.22 4.71
N ALA A 27 8.27 10.12 5.44
CA ALA A 27 7.58 9.94 6.70
C ALA A 27 8.30 10.70 7.84
N PRO A 28 7.55 11.32 8.76
CA PRO A 28 8.13 11.95 9.94
C PRO A 28 8.76 10.91 10.88
N PRO A 29 9.86 11.27 11.58
CA PRO A 29 10.50 10.36 12.53
C PRO A 29 9.51 9.95 13.63
N GLY A 30 9.31 8.64 13.81
CA GLY A 30 8.37 8.07 14.79
C GLY A 30 6.92 7.93 14.33
N GLY A 31 6.56 8.44 13.15
CA GLY A 31 5.19 8.46 12.63
C GLY A 31 4.94 7.57 11.41
N LEU A 32 5.84 6.62 11.10
CA LEU A 32 5.82 5.89 9.83
C LEU A 32 4.51 5.11 9.59
N SER A 33 3.93 4.50 10.63
CA SER A 33 2.66 3.78 10.53
C SER A 33 1.47 4.72 10.26
N ASP A 34 1.53 5.94 10.80
CA ASP A 34 0.49 6.96 10.63
C ASP A 34 0.52 7.54 9.23
N TRP A 35 1.71 7.94 8.80
CA TRP A 35 1.98 8.38 7.45
C TRP A 35 1.55 7.31 6.43
N LEU A 36 1.91 6.04 6.66
CA LEU A 36 1.55 4.94 5.77
C LEU A 36 0.03 4.75 5.72
N ALA A 37 -0.66 4.79 6.87
CA ALA A 37 -2.10 4.69 6.94
C ALA A 37 -2.79 5.83 6.16
N GLY A 38 -2.33 7.07 6.33
CA GLY A 38 -2.86 8.24 5.62
C GLY A 38 -2.66 8.15 4.11
N ARG A 39 -1.49 7.69 3.64
CA ARG A 39 -1.22 7.52 2.21
C ARG A 39 -2.06 6.41 1.59
N LEU A 40 -2.22 5.29 2.30
CA LEU A 40 -3.12 4.20 1.87
C LEU A 40 -4.57 4.67 1.79
N ARG A 41 -5.05 5.43 2.78
CA ARG A 41 -6.39 6.04 2.78
C ARG A 41 -6.58 6.97 1.59
N ALA A 42 -5.61 7.85 1.32
CA ALA A 42 -5.66 8.76 0.18
C ALA A 42 -5.74 7.99 -1.15
N ALA A 43 -4.96 6.92 -1.31
CA ALA A 43 -4.99 6.10 -2.51
C ALA A 43 -6.28 5.29 -2.68
N ILE A 44 -6.92 4.88 -1.58
CA ILE A 44 -8.25 4.27 -1.59
C ILE A 44 -9.29 5.30 -2.04
N ALA A 45 -9.23 6.52 -1.48
CA ALA A 45 -10.12 7.62 -1.86
C ALA A 45 -9.94 8.05 -3.33
N ASP A 46 -8.70 8.00 -3.84
CA ASP A 46 -8.37 8.26 -5.26
C ASP A 46 -8.81 7.12 -6.20
N GLY A 47 -9.26 5.98 -5.66
CA GLY A 47 -9.69 4.82 -6.42
C GLY A 47 -8.55 3.96 -7.00
N ARG A 48 -7.28 4.26 -6.66
CA ARG A 48 -6.12 3.45 -7.07
C ARG A 48 -6.09 2.10 -6.37
N LEU A 49 -6.64 2.04 -5.16
CA LEU A 49 -6.86 0.81 -4.43
C LEU A 49 -8.36 0.56 -4.32
N PRO A 50 -8.92 -0.41 -5.07
CA PRO A 50 -10.35 -0.71 -4.99
C PRO A 50 -10.70 -1.17 -3.57
N VAL A 51 -11.69 -0.52 -2.96
CA VAL A 51 -12.25 -0.94 -1.67
C VAL A 51 -12.75 -2.38 -1.81
N GLY A 52 -12.19 -3.31 -1.02
CA GLY A 52 -12.50 -4.74 -1.10
C GLY A 52 -11.54 -5.58 -1.96
N SER A 53 -10.61 -4.97 -2.70
CA SER A 53 -9.50 -5.72 -3.29
C SER A 53 -8.61 -6.27 -2.19
N ARG A 54 -8.08 -7.49 -2.40
CA ARG A 54 -7.11 -8.10 -1.49
C ARG A 54 -5.90 -7.17 -1.39
N LEU A 55 -5.72 -6.55 -0.23
CA LEU A 55 -4.49 -5.87 0.10
C LEU A 55 -3.30 -6.81 -0.08
N PRO A 56 -2.14 -6.30 -0.53
CA PRO A 56 -0.92 -7.07 -0.54
C PRO A 56 -0.61 -7.53 0.89
N ALA A 57 -0.06 -8.74 1.00
CA ALA A 57 0.34 -9.29 2.28
C ALA A 57 1.28 -8.31 2.99
N THR A 58 1.08 -8.12 4.31
CA THR A 58 1.89 -7.21 5.15
C THR A 58 3.39 -7.43 4.94
N ARG A 59 3.81 -8.69 4.73
CA ARG A 59 5.20 -9.06 4.45
C ARG A 59 5.71 -8.57 3.10
N ALA A 60 4.90 -8.64 2.04
CA ALA A 60 5.28 -8.19 0.71
C ALA A 60 5.41 -6.67 0.68
N LEU A 61 4.43 -5.95 1.24
CA LEU A 61 4.46 -4.50 1.33
C LEU A 61 5.62 -4.00 2.20
N ALA A 62 5.89 -4.67 3.33
CA ALA A 62 7.04 -4.33 4.17
C ALA A 62 8.39 -4.53 3.45
N ALA A 63 8.53 -5.61 2.68
CA ALA A 63 9.75 -5.89 1.93
C ALA A 63 9.98 -4.87 0.79
N ASP A 64 8.92 -4.51 0.09
CA ASP A 64 8.96 -3.56 -1.03
C ASP A 64 9.28 -2.14 -0.55
N LEU A 65 8.67 -1.71 0.57
CA LEU A 65 8.96 -0.43 1.22
C LEU A 65 10.23 -0.45 2.09
N ARG A 66 10.85 -1.61 2.31
CA ARG A 66 11.99 -1.81 3.21
C ARG A 66 11.73 -1.29 4.64
N VAL A 67 10.48 -1.41 5.11
CA VAL A 67 10.06 -1.01 6.46
C VAL A 67 9.83 -2.23 7.36
N SER A 68 9.74 -2.02 8.68
CA SER A 68 9.40 -3.11 9.60
C SER A 68 7.96 -3.60 9.38
N ARG A 69 7.74 -4.91 9.46
CA ARG A 69 6.39 -5.51 9.35
C ARG A 69 5.38 -4.91 10.33
N GLY A 70 5.83 -4.58 11.54
CA GLY A 70 4.98 -3.94 12.56
C GLY A 70 4.37 -2.63 12.07
N VAL A 71 5.13 -1.81 11.34
CA VAL A 71 4.66 -0.54 10.77
C VAL A 71 3.49 -0.76 9.81
N VAL A 72 3.64 -1.76 8.93
CA VAL A 72 2.58 -2.10 7.95
C VAL A 72 1.37 -2.71 8.64
N THR A 73 1.58 -3.55 9.67
CA THR A 73 0.48 -4.09 10.49
C THR A 73 -0.30 -2.96 11.17
N GLU A 74 0.38 -2.04 11.85
CA GLU A 74 -0.23 -0.90 12.52
C GLU A 74 -0.99 0.00 11.53
N ALA A 75 -0.40 0.26 10.36
CA ALA A 75 -1.07 1.02 9.31
C ALA A 75 -2.35 0.33 8.85
N TYR A 76 -2.30 -0.97 8.56
CA TYR A 76 -3.49 -1.74 8.18
C TYR A 76 -4.54 -1.76 9.29
N GLN A 77 -4.15 -1.96 10.55
CA GLN A 77 -5.09 -1.93 11.68
C GLN A 77 -5.83 -0.60 11.74
N ARG A 78 -5.15 0.52 11.53
CA ARG A 78 -5.79 1.84 11.46
C ARG A 78 -6.77 1.96 10.29
N LEU A 79 -6.43 1.41 9.13
CA LEU A 79 -7.39 1.38 8.00
C LEU A 79 -8.62 0.50 8.28
N VAL A 80 -8.47 -0.58 9.04
CA VAL A 80 -9.60 -1.42 9.47
C VAL A 80 -10.47 -0.65 10.46
N ASP A 81 -9.85 0.02 11.44
CA ASP A 81 -10.53 0.82 12.46
C ASP A 81 -11.34 1.97 11.84
N ASP A 82 -10.77 2.65 10.85
CA ASP A 82 -11.41 3.75 10.10
C ASP A 82 -12.37 3.22 9.00
N GLY A 83 -12.49 1.89 8.84
CA GLY A 83 -13.46 1.24 7.95
C GLY A 83 -13.11 1.24 6.47
N HIS A 84 -11.89 1.63 6.08
CA HIS A 84 -11.46 1.68 4.67
C HIS A 84 -11.19 0.31 4.07
N ILE A 85 -10.85 -0.68 4.89
CA ILE A 85 -10.56 -2.04 4.45
C ILE A 85 -11.31 -3.05 5.31
N ALA A 86 -11.85 -4.08 4.68
CA ALA A 86 -12.30 -5.26 5.39
C ALA A 86 -11.06 -5.99 5.89
N GLY A 87 -10.70 -5.77 7.16
CA GLY A 87 -9.69 -6.58 7.81
C GLY A 87 -10.08 -8.03 7.66
N ARG A 88 -9.23 -8.86 7.05
CA ARG A 88 -9.28 -10.32 7.27
C ARG A 88 -8.78 -10.58 8.70
N GLY A 89 -9.39 -9.91 9.67
CA GLY A 89 -9.32 -10.26 11.07
C GLY A 89 -10.02 -11.60 11.19
N ARG A 90 -9.25 -12.61 11.60
CA ARG A 90 -9.65 -14.01 11.79
C ARG A 90 -9.70 -14.86 10.52
N ALA A 91 -8.57 -14.96 9.81
CA ALA A 91 -8.12 -16.30 9.44
C ALA A 91 -7.38 -16.83 10.66
N GLY A 92 -8.06 -17.67 11.45
CA GLY A 92 -7.38 -18.46 12.47
C GLY A 92 -6.26 -19.28 11.83
N THR A 93 -5.32 -19.70 12.66
CA THR A 93 -4.61 -20.97 12.45
C THR A 93 -5.62 -22.08 12.15
#